data_AF-A0A3D5YGN3-F1
#
_entry.id   AF-A0A3D5YGN3-F1
#
_cell.length_a   1.000
_cell.length_b   1.000
_cell.length_c   1.000
_cell.angle_alpha   90.00
_cell.angle_beta   90.00
_cell.angle_gamma   90.00
#
_symmetry.space_group_name_H-M   'P 1'
#
loop_
_entity.id
_entity.type
_entity.pdbx_description
1 polymer ?
#
loop_
_entity_poly.entity_id
_entity_poly.type
_entity_poly.pdbx_seq_one_letter_code
_entity_poly.pdbx_strand_id
1 'polypeptide(L)'
;MSNLLYDEELLDAYKYAYNLGITTMPTAYQANLKGKLVRKDLAKMISEYAIKALKLKPDNRLTCLFNDLEDETLETKYYTKLACKL
;
A
#
# COMPACT_ATOMS: atom_id res chain seq x y z
N MET A 1 -12.90 21.61 21.38
CA MET A 1 -11.59 21.33 20.73
C MET A 1 -11.61 19.89 20.26
N SER A 2 -11.58 19.66 18.95
CA SER A 2 -11.47 18.31 18.38
C SER A 2 -10.12 17.71 18.79
N ASN A 3 -10.14 16.60 19.53
CA ASN A 3 -8.99 15.70 19.64
C ASN A 3 -8.73 15.12 18.25
N LEU A 4 -8.02 15.86 17.39
CA LEU A 4 -7.56 15.35 16.12
C LEU A 4 -6.44 14.34 16.42
N LEU A 5 -6.79 13.06 16.38
CA LEU A 5 -5.89 11.93 16.64
C LEU A 5 -4.66 11.92 15.70
N TYR A 6 -4.73 12.67 14.59
CA TYR A 6 -3.74 12.81 13.54
C TYR A 6 -3.59 14.28 13.14
N ASP A 7 -2.39 14.66 12.70
CA ASP A 7 -2.15 15.96 12.07
C ASP A 7 -2.82 16.05 10.68
N GLU A 8 -2.86 17.27 10.14
CA GLU A 8 -3.51 17.58 8.86
C GLU A 8 -2.89 16.81 7.69
N GLU A 9 -1.55 16.69 7.67
CA GLU A 9 -0.82 15.98 6.61
C GLU A 9 -1.23 14.51 6.53
N LEU A 10 -1.29 13.81 7.67
CA LEU A 10 -1.71 12.41 7.72
C LEU A 10 -3.18 12.23 7.33
N LEU A 11 -4.05 13.16 7.71
CA LEU A 11 -5.46 13.12 7.33
C LEU A 11 -5.65 13.34 5.83
N ASP A 12 -4.88 14.24 5.22
CA ASP A 12 -4.95 14.50 3.79
C ASP A 12 -4.35 13.36 2.98
N ALA A 13 -3.26 12.74 3.46
CA ALA A 13 -2.74 11.50 2.89
C ALA A 13 -3.78 10.36 2.90
N TYR A 14 -4.52 10.21 4.00
CA TYR A 14 -5.63 9.24 4.09
C TYR A 14 -6.73 9.54 3.08
N LYS A 15 -7.23 10.79 3.02
CA LYS A 15 -8.29 11.19 2.08
C LYS A 15 -7.86 10.96 0.64
N TYR A 16 -6.62 11.33 0.30
CA TYR A 16 -6.05 11.11 -1.02
C TYR A 16 -6.03 9.61 -1.38
N ALA A 17 -5.47 8.79 -0.49
CA ALA A 17 -5.39 7.36 -0.69
C ALA A 17 -6.79 6.71 -0.80
N TYR A 18 -7.76 7.14 0.01
CA TYR A 18 -9.12 6.64 -0.02
C TYR A 18 -9.84 7.02 -1.33
N ASN A 19 -9.72 8.29 -1.76
CA ASN A 19 -10.34 8.78 -2.99
C ASN A 19 -9.81 8.09 -4.25
N LEU A 20 -8.53 7.70 -4.25
CA LEU A 20 -7.95 6.90 -5.32
C LEU A 20 -8.23 5.40 -5.17
N GLY A 21 -8.80 4.97 -4.05
CA GLY A 21 -9.04 3.56 -3.71
C GLY A 21 -7.77 2.79 -3.36
N ILE A 22 -6.66 3.46 -3.04
CA ILE A 22 -5.40 2.85 -2.55
C ILE A 22 -5.63 2.20 -1.18
N THR A 23 -6.41 2.85 -0.31
CA THR A 23 -6.94 2.24 0.92
C THR A 23 -8.45 2.10 0.82
N THR A 24 -8.97 1.00 1.36
CA THR A 24 -10.41 0.76 1.49
C THR A 24 -10.89 0.90 2.95
N MET A 25 -9.99 1.27 3.87
CA MET A 25 -10.34 1.45 5.27
C MET A 25 -11.33 2.62 5.43
N PRO A 26 -12.48 2.41 6.10
CA PRO A 26 -13.56 3.39 6.09
C PRO A 26 -13.28 4.64 6.94
N THR A 27 -12.26 4.60 7.81
CA THR A 27 -11.82 5.77 8.57
C THR A 27 -10.30 5.86 8.67
N ALA A 28 -9.77 7.08 8.87
CA ALA A 28 -8.35 7.32 9.15
C ALA A 28 -7.86 6.59 10.42
N TYR A 29 -8.73 6.42 11.42
CA TYR A 29 -8.39 5.64 12.62
C TYR A 29 -8.11 4.17 12.28
N GLN A 30 -9.00 3.54 11.50
CA GLN A 30 -8.86 2.15 11.09
C GLN A 30 -7.74 1.95 10.06
N ALA A 31 -7.34 3.00 9.35
CA ALA A 31 -6.19 2.97 8.43
C ALA A 31 -4.82 2.89 9.13
N ASN A 32 -4.77 2.94 10.47
CA ASN A 32 -3.54 2.74 11.27
C ASN A 32 -2.38 3.65 10.83
N LEU A 33 -2.62 4.96 10.71
CA LEU A 33 -1.66 5.91 10.11
C LEU A 33 -0.35 6.09 10.88
N LYS A 34 -0.31 5.68 12.15
CA LYS A 34 0.89 5.74 13.02
C LYS A 34 1.46 4.35 13.33
N GLY A 35 0.92 3.31 12.71
CA GLY A 35 1.37 1.93 12.90
C GLY A 35 2.77 1.70 12.34
N LYS A 36 3.45 0.68 12.86
CA LYS A 36 4.73 0.24 12.30
C LYS A 36 4.50 -0.31 10.89
N LEU A 37 5.15 0.30 9.91
CA LEU A 37 5.14 -0.20 8.54
C LEU A 37 6.09 -1.40 8.42
N VAL A 38 5.56 -2.54 7.96
CA VAL A 38 6.36 -3.72 7.63
C VAL A 38 6.48 -3.89 6.13
N ARG A 39 7.50 -4.64 5.67
CA ARG A 39 7.84 -4.76 4.25
C ARG A 39 6.67 -5.20 3.36
N LYS A 40 5.86 -6.17 3.82
CA LYS A 40 4.69 -6.66 3.09
C LYS A 40 3.62 -5.59 2.88
N ASP A 41 3.36 -4.79 3.91
CA ASP A 41 2.38 -3.71 3.86
C ASP A 41 2.88 -2.59 2.95
N LEU A 42 4.18 -2.26 3.04
CA LEU A 42 4.82 -1.31 2.14
C LEU A 42 4.72 -1.76 0.68
N ALA A 43 5.02 -3.03 0.36
CA ALA A 43 4.94 -3.57 -1.00
C ALA A 43 3.54 -3.40 -1.60
N LYS A 44 2.49 -3.62 -0.79
CA LYS A 44 1.11 -3.34 -1.19
C LYS A 44 0.86 -1.85 -1.42
N MET A 45 1.21 -1.01 -0.44
CA MET A 45 0.98 0.44 -0.51
C MET A 45 1.63 1.07 -1.73
N ILE A 46 2.90 0.75 -2.02
CA ILE A 46 3.62 1.31 -3.16
C ILE A 46 3.05 0.80 -4.50
N SER A 47 2.64 -0.46 -4.57
CA SER A 47 2.05 -1.03 -5.79
C SER A 47 0.73 -0.37 -6.14
N GLU A 48 -0.14 -0.21 -5.14
CA GLU A 48 -1.42 0.47 -5.29
C GLU A 48 -1.22 1.94 -5.69
N TYR A 49 -0.27 2.64 -5.07
CA TYR A 49 0.07 4.02 -5.44
C TYR A 49 0.59 4.12 -6.88
N ALA A 50 1.54 3.27 -7.27
CA ALA A 50 2.10 3.24 -8.61
C ALA A 50 1.01 3.01 -9.70
N ILE A 51 0.09 2.08 -9.46
CA ILE A 51 -0.99 1.79 -10.43
C ILE A 51 -2.05 2.90 -10.42
N LYS A 52 -2.46 3.38 -9.23
CA LYS A 52 -3.65 4.24 -9.11
C LYS A 52 -3.34 5.72 -9.23
N ALA A 53 -2.24 6.18 -8.66
CA ALA A 53 -1.80 7.57 -8.76
C ALA A 53 -0.93 7.80 -10.00
N LEU A 54 0.11 6.98 -10.18
CA LEU A 54 1.08 7.17 -11.26
C LEU A 54 0.67 6.52 -12.59
N LYS A 55 -0.39 5.71 -12.60
CA LYS A 55 -0.90 4.99 -13.78
C LYS A 55 0.13 4.07 -14.43
N LEU A 56 1.08 3.56 -13.64
CA LEU A 56 2.05 2.58 -14.09
C LEU A 56 1.38 1.23 -14.34
N LYS A 57 2.00 0.44 -15.23
CA LYS A 57 1.56 -0.92 -15.56
C LYS A 57 2.72 -1.87 -15.33
N PRO A 58 2.47 -3.06 -14.74
CA PRO A 58 3.53 -4.03 -14.52
C PRO A 58 4.20 -4.47 -15.83
N ASP A 59 5.53 -4.52 -15.85
CA ASP A 59 6.29 -5.12 -16.94
C ASP A 59 6.28 -6.64 -16.80
N ASN A 60 5.44 -7.29 -17.60
CA ASN A 60 5.30 -8.75 -17.59
C ASN A 60 6.51 -9.50 -18.15
N ARG A 61 7.51 -8.80 -18.71
CA ARG A 61 8.77 -9.41 -19.16
C ARG A 61 9.74 -9.63 -18.00
N LEU A 62 9.56 -8.93 -16.88
CA LEU A 62 10.41 -9.08 -15.70
C LEU A 62 10.04 -10.35 -14.93
N THR A 63 11.08 -11.11 -14.57
CA THR A 63 10.96 -12.31 -13.74
C THR A 63 11.43 -11.98 -12.32
N CYS A 64 10.48 -11.85 -11.40
CA CYS A 64 10.73 -11.52 -10.00
C CYS A 64 10.64 -12.79 -9.14
N LEU A 65 11.80 -13.33 -8.77
CA LEU A 65 11.94 -14.53 -7.95
C LEU A 65 12.39 -14.17 -6.54
N PHE A 66 11.66 -14.66 -5.55
CA PHE A 66 11.95 -14.47 -4.14
C PHE A 66 11.85 -15.83 -3.46
N ASN A 67 12.96 -16.27 -2.85
CA ASN A 67 13.06 -17.60 -2.25
C ASN A 67 12.41 -17.66 -0.85
N ASP A 68 12.19 -16.51 -0.23
CA ASP A 68 11.67 -16.32 1.13
C ASP A 68 10.16 -16.03 1.18
N LEU A 69 9.44 -16.27 0.08
CA LEU A 69 7.98 -16.07 -0.01
C LEU A 69 7.17 -17.37 0.04
N GLU A 70 7.79 -18.52 0.29
CA GLU A 70 7.11 -19.82 0.20
C GLU A 70 5.97 -19.96 1.22
N ASP A 71 6.18 -19.53 2.47
CA ASP A 71 5.19 -19.66 3.56
C ASP A 71 4.32 -18.41 3.76
N GLU A 72 4.49 -17.38 2.92
CA GLU A 72 3.74 -16.14 3.01
C GLU A 72 2.30 -16.27 2.46
N THR A 73 1.44 -15.31 2.81
CA THR A 73 0.07 -15.28 2.27
C THR A 73 0.06 -15.01 0.76
N LEU A 74 -0.99 -15.45 0.05
CA LEU A 74 -1.16 -15.17 -1.38
C LEU A 74 -1.09 -13.67 -1.69
N GLU A 75 -1.65 -12.84 -0.81
CA GLU A 75 -1.62 -11.39 -0.93
C GLU A 75 -0.18 -10.84 -0.84
N THR A 76 0.59 -11.25 0.18
CA THR A 76 2.00 -10.84 0.30
C THR A 76 2.80 -11.26 -0.93
N LYS A 77 2.63 -12.51 -1.39
CA LYS A 77 3.31 -13.02 -2.59
C LYS A 77 2.97 -12.19 -3.83
N TYR A 78 1.69 -11.86 -4.00
CA TYR A 78 1.20 -11.08 -5.12
C TYR A 78 1.80 -9.67 -5.11
N TYR A 79 1.65 -8.92 -4.02
CA TYR A 79 2.11 -7.53 -3.97
C TYR A 79 3.64 -7.41 -3.98
N THR A 80 4.36 -8.37 -3.41
CA THR A 80 5.84 -8.38 -3.50
C THR A 80 6.31 -8.56 -4.95
N LYS A 81 5.69 -9.48 -5.70
CA LYS A 81 6.00 -9.66 -7.13
C LYS A 81 5.52 -8.49 -7.97
N LEU A 82 4.36 -7.92 -7.63
CA LEU A 82 3.79 -6.77 -8.33
C LEU A 82 4.70 -5.54 -8.19
N ALA A 83 5.15 -5.24 -6.97
CA ALA A 83 6.06 -4.14 -6.70
C ALA A 83 7.36 -4.24 -7.49
N CYS A 84 7.90 -5.45 -7.67
CA CYS A 84 9.11 -5.68 -8.47
C CYS A 84 8.91 -5.48 -9.98
N LYS A 85 7.66 -5.59 -10.46
CA LYS A 85 7.33 -5.43 -11.89
C LYS A 85 6.88 -4.01 -12.25
N LEU A 86 6.58 -3.17 -11.27
CA LEU A 86 6.15 -1.78 -11.44
C LEU A 86 7.36 -0.85 -11.48
#